data_AF-A0A444YZW8-F1
#
_entry.id   AF-A0A444YZW8-F1
#
_cell.length_a   1.000
_cell.length_b   1.000
_cell.length_c   1.000
_cell.angle_alpha   90.00
_cell.angle_beta   90.00
_cell.angle_gamma   90.00
#
_symmetry.space_group_name_H-M   'P 1'
#
loop_
_entity.id
_entity.type
_entity.pdbx_description
1 polymer ?
#
loop_
_entity_poly.entity_id
_entity_poly.type
_entity_poly.pdbx_seq_one_letter_code
_entity_poly.pdbx_strand_id
1 'polypeptide(L)'
;MMDLSANNFSGKISNNLSMIPGLVYFNVSGNNLDGEIPPALDSRFNNASSFAGNEKLCGKPLDRKCEEMTKKNTATQQQLMIINNHQSSLMIINNKFNYSTKVH
;
A
#
# COMPACT_ATOMS: atom_id res chain seq x y z
N MET A 1 -3.42 1.54 -14.22
CA MET A 1 -2.28 0.78 -13.66
C MET A 1 -1.53 1.70 -12.71
N MET A 2 -1.00 1.20 -11.61
CA MET A 2 -0.22 1.98 -10.63
C MET A 2 1.04 1.19 -10.28
N ASP A 3 2.20 1.69 -10.72
CA ASP A 3 3.49 1.13 -10.37
C ASP A 3 4.24 2.11 -9.46
N LEU A 4 4.53 1.64 -8.25
CA LEU A 4 5.19 2.35 -7.15
C LEU A 4 6.43 1.57 -6.70
N SER A 5 6.91 0.62 -7.51
CA SER A 5 8.05 -0.22 -7.18
C SER A 5 9.36 0.56 -7.12
N ALA A 6 10.38 -0.01 -6.44
CA ALA A 6 11.73 0.53 -6.34
C ALA A 6 11.79 1.99 -5.84
N ASN A 7 11.05 2.25 -4.77
CA ASN A 7 11.02 3.54 -4.07
C ASN A 7 11.40 3.35 -2.58
N ASN A 8 11.43 4.44 -1.82
CA ASN A 8 11.72 4.41 -0.39
C ASN A 8 10.45 4.59 0.46
N PHE A 9 9.29 4.09 -0.01
CA PHE A 9 8.05 4.21 0.76
C PHE A 9 8.10 3.34 2.00
N SER A 10 7.55 3.86 3.10
CA SER A 10 7.57 3.19 4.40
C SER A 10 6.22 3.32 5.10
N GLY A 11 6.03 2.49 6.14
CA GLY A 11 4.77 2.39 6.86
C GLY A 11 3.79 1.39 6.25
N LYS A 12 2.55 1.45 6.73
CA LYS A 12 1.48 0.49 6.37
C LYS A 12 0.80 0.86 5.06
N ILE A 13 0.35 -0.15 4.33
CA ILE A 13 -0.47 0.03 3.14
C ILE A 13 -1.91 0.38 3.57
N SER A 14 -2.46 1.46 3.01
CA SER A 14 -3.84 1.87 3.31
C SER A 14 -4.87 1.01 2.57
N ASN A 15 -5.93 0.59 3.28
CA ASN A 15 -7.07 -0.12 2.68
C ASN A 15 -7.74 0.65 1.53
N ASN A 16 -7.67 1.99 1.53
CA ASN A 16 -8.34 2.84 0.56
C ASN A 16 -7.89 2.59 -0.90
N LEU A 17 -6.68 2.07 -1.10
CA LEU A 17 -6.18 1.72 -2.43
C LEU A 17 -7.05 0.67 -3.14
N SER A 18 -7.67 -0.23 -2.37
CA SER A 18 -8.59 -1.24 -2.90
C SER A 18 -9.83 -0.63 -3.55
N MET A 19 -10.19 0.61 -3.19
CA MET A 19 -11.41 1.29 -3.63
C MET A 19 -11.23 2.13 -4.90
N ILE A 20 -10.00 2.24 -5.44
CA ILE A 20 -9.74 3.05 -6.64
C ILE A 20 -10.38 2.37 -7.87
N PRO A 21 -11.43 2.94 -8.51
CA PRO A 21 -12.08 2.33 -9.67
C PRO A 21 -11.11 2.22 -10.85
N GLY A 22 -11.22 1.15 -11.65
CA GLY A 22 -10.38 0.94 -12.84
C GLY A 22 -8.92 0.59 -12.57
N LEU A 23 -8.49 0.50 -11.30
CA LEU A 23 -7.14 0.04 -10.97
C LEU A 23 -7.01 -1.48 -11.18
N VAL A 24 -6.42 -1.90 -12.29
CA VAL A 24 -6.25 -3.31 -12.67
C VAL A 24 -4.87 -3.89 -12.34
N TYR A 25 -3.91 -3.02 -12.04
CA TYR A 25 -2.54 -3.39 -11.74
C TYR A 25 -2.00 -2.50 -10.64
N PHE A 26 -1.36 -3.11 -9.65
CA PHE A 26 -0.76 -2.46 -8.50
C PHE A 26 0.57 -3.15 -8.18
N ASN A 27 1.64 -2.37 -8.07
CA ASN A 27 2.98 -2.85 -7.73
C ASN A 27 3.64 -1.89 -6.75
N VAL A 28 4.07 -2.39 -5.60
CA VAL A 28 4.81 -1.66 -4.54
C VAL A 28 6.10 -2.40 -4.17
N SER A 29 6.59 -3.28 -5.04
CA SER A 29 7.75 -4.12 -4.76
C SER A 29 9.02 -3.29 -4.55
N GLY A 30 9.91 -3.73 -3.68
CA GLY A 30 11.19 -3.05 -3.43
C GLY A 30 11.01 -1.67 -2.79
N ASN A 31 10.19 -1.62 -1.74
CA ASN A 31 10.04 -0.47 -0.84
C ASN A 31 10.38 -0.90 0.61
N ASN A 32 10.18 0.00 1.58
CA ASN A 32 10.36 -0.24 3.01
C ASN A 32 9.02 -0.31 3.77
N LEU A 33 7.97 -0.85 3.12
CA LEU A 33 6.64 -0.97 3.72
C LEU A 33 6.61 -2.03 4.84
N ASP A 34 5.71 -1.86 5.80
CA ASP A 34 5.58 -2.71 6.98
C ASP A 34 4.12 -3.05 7.32
N GLY A 35 3.95 -4.08 8.14
CA GLY A 35 2.64 -4.52 8.63
C GLY A 35 1.90 -5.47 7.69
N GLU A 36 0.64 -5.74 8.02
CA GLU A 36 -0.21 -6.64 7.25
C GLU A 36 -0.68 -5.98 5.95
N ILE A 37 -0.59 -6.70 4.84
CA ILE A 37 -1.22 -6.32 3.57
C ILE A 37 -2.73 -6.31 3.78
N PRO A 38 -3.42 -5.19 3.53
CA PRO A 38 -4.88 -5.11 3.64
C PRO A 38 -5.58 -6.28 2.93
N PRO A 39 -6.50 -7.00 3.60
CA PRO A 39 -7.25 -8.09 2.96
C PRO A 39 -8.02 -7.65 1.70
N ALA A 40 -8.43 -6.39 1.65
CA ALA A 40 -9.09 -5.80 0.49
C ALA A 40 -8.15 -5.59 -0.73
N LEU A 41 -6.83 -5.55 -0.50
CA LEU A 41 -5.83 -5.53 -1.56
C LEU A 41 -5.44 -6.93 -2.00
N ASP A 42 -5.33 -7.89 -1.07
CA ASP A 42 -5.10 -9.31 -1.42
C ASP A 42 -6.18 -9.83 -2.39
N SER A 43 -7.46 -9.60 -2.07
CA SER A 43 -8.58 -10.07 -2.90
C SER A 43 -8.60 -9.46 -4.30
N ARG A 44 -7.96 -8.31 -4.48
CA ARG A 44 -7.91 -7.56 -5.75
C ARG A 44 -6.60 -7.74 -6.52
N PHE A 45 -5.48 -7.89 -5.80
CA PHE A 45 -4.12 -7.96 -6.30
C PHE A 45 -3.42 -9.16 -5.63
N ASN A 46 -3.59 -10.34 -6.23
CA ASN A 46 -3.11 -11.60 -5.66
C ASN A 46 -1.67 -11.98 -6.09
N ASN A 47 -0.97 -11.10 -6.82
CA ASN A 47 0.39 -11.37 -7.25
C ASN A 47 1.40 -11.00 -6.13
N ALA A 48 2.02 -12.01 -5.54
CA ALA A 48 3.06 -11.83 -4.51
C ALA A 48 4.24 -10.96 -4.98
N SER A 49 4.59 -11.00 -6.27
CA SER A 49 5.71 -10.20 -6.79
C SER A 49 5.47 -8.70 -6.64
N SER A 50 4.20 -8.27 -6.69
CA SER A 50 3.82 -6.86 -6.49
C SER A 50 4.10 -6.32 -5.09
N PHE A 51 4.36 -7.19 -4.11
CA PHE A 51 4.64 -6.83 -2.72
C PHE A 51 6.05 -7.25 -2.26
N ALA A 52 6.80 -7.95 -3.11
CA ALA A 52 8.12 -8.49 -2.80
C ALA A 52 9.14 -7.38 -2.47
N GLY A 53 10.21 -7.72 -1.76
CA GLY A 53 11.26 -6.75 -1.40
C GLY A 53 10.89 -5.77 -0.28
N ASN A 54 9.72 -5.91 0.35
CA ASN A 54 9.33 -5.19 1.56
C ASN A 54 9.54 -6.08 2.78
N GLU A 55 10.67 -5.95 3.46
CA GLU A 55 11.12 -6.90 4.48
C GLU A 55 10.18 -7.04 5.69
N LYS A 56 9.33 -6.05 5.96
CA LYS A 56 8.42 -6.03 7.11
C LYS A 56 6.94 -6.20 6.74
N LEU A 57 6.62 -6.38 5.45
CA LEU A 57 5.25 -6.72 5.03
C LEU A 57 4.95 -8.19 5.33
N CYS A 58 3.72 -8.47 5.73
CA CYS A 58 3.23 -9.82 5.99
C CYS A 58 1.77 -9.96 5.53
N GLY A 59 1.25 -11.18 5.54
CA GLY A 59 -0.10 -11.49 5.07
C GLY A 59 -0.14 -11.75 3.57
N LYS A 60 -1.29 -12.23 3.09
CA LYS A 60 -1.48 -12.57 1.68
C LYS A 60 -1.35 -11.32 0.79
N PRO A 61 -0.81 -11.45 -0.43
CA PRO A 61 -0.40 -12.69 -1.11
C PRO A 61 1.00 -13.21 -0.75
N LEU A 62 1.69 -12.66 0.25
CA LEU A 62 2.98 -13.19 0.71
C LEU A 62 2.77 -14.44 1.59
N ASP A 63 3.71 -15.39 1.53
CA ASP A 63 3.71 -16.57 2.41
C ASP A 63 4.10 -16.24 3.87
N ARG A 64 4.59 -15.02 4.12
CA ARG A 64 4.98 -14.56 5.46
C ARG A 64 3.73 -14.32 6.30
N LYS A 65 3.55 -15.12 7.34
CA LYS A 65 2.49 -14.91 8.34
C LYS A 65 2.78 -13.64 9.15
N CYS A 66 1.74 -12.86 9.44
CA CYS A 66 1.86 -11.79 10.41
C CYS A 66 1.94 -12.39 11.81
N GLU A 67 2.98 -12.06 12.56
CA GLU A 67 2.99 -12.33 13.99
C GLU A 67 1.95 -11.41 14.63
N GLU A 68 0.94 -11.97 15.29
CA GLU A 68 0.04 -11.18 16.13
C GLU A 68 0.90 -10.51 17.19
N MET A 69 1.27 -9.24 16.97
CA MET A 69 1.84 -8.41 18.02
C MET A 69 0.78 -8.34 19.12
N THR A 70 0.95 -9.19 20.13
CA THR A 70 0.00 -9.42 21.20
C THR A 70 -0.46 -8.10 21.78
N LYS A 71 -1.75 -7.81 21.63
CA LYS A 71 -2.55 -6.86 22.42
C LYS A 71 -1.87 -5.52 22.75
N LYS A 72 -2.06 -4.51 21.90
CA LYS A 72 -2.33 -3.13 22.35
C LYS A 72 -3.03 -2.31 21.26
N ASN A 73 -4.29 -2.02 21.56
CA ASN A 73 -5.16 -0.97 21.03
C ASN A 73 -5.98 -1.26 19.76
N THR A 74 -7.21 -1.70 20.00
CA THR A 74 -8.41 -1.35 19.23
C THR A 74 -8.55 0.17 19.12
N ALA A 75 -8.23 0.75 17.96
CA ALA A 75 -8.78 2.00 17.46
C ALA A 75 -8.30 2.19 16.02
N THR A 76 -9.21 2.56 15.13
CA THR A 76 -9.01 3.01 13.74
C THR A 76 -7.62 3.63 13.47
N GLN A 77 -6.62 2.84 13.09
CA GLN A 77 -5.35 3.36 12.59
C GLN A 77 -5.45 3.54 11.08
N GLN A 78 -6.03 4.67 10.67
CA GLN A 78 -5.72 5.24 9.36
C GLN A 78 -4.27 5.72 9.41
N GLN A 79 -3.31 4.83 9.11
CA GLN A 79 -1.91 5.21 8.95
C GLN A 79 -1.61 5.30 7.46
N LEU A 80 -1.22 6.51 7.05
CA LEU A 80 -0.89 6.88 5.68
C LEU A 80 0.41 6.23 5.18
N MET A 81 0.46 5.93 3.88
CA MET A 81 1.73 5.88 3.16
C MET A 81 2.36 7.28 3.24
N ILE A 82 3.39 7.44 4.07
CA ILE A 82 4.23 8.64 4.00
C ILE A 82 5.20 8.41 2.85
N ILE A 83 4.86 9.02 1.70
CA ILE A 83 5.77 9.17 0.58
C ILE A 83 6.77 10.27 0.98
N ASN A 84 7.76 9.92 1.80
CA ASN A 84 8.94 10.77 2.00
C ASN A 84 9.82 10.63 0.75
N ASN A 85 9.44 11.33 -0.32
CA ASN A 85 10.33 11.55 -1.45
C ASN A 85 10.99 12.92 -1.29
N HIS A 86 12.32 12.95 -1.18
CA HIS A 86 13.12 14.18 -1.15
C HIS A 86 13.15 14.90 -2.53
N GLN A 87 12.37 14.46 -3.52
CA GLN A 87 12.18 15.19 -4.77
C GLN A 87 10.69 15.48 -5.00
N SER A 88 10.41 16.76 -5.09
CA SER A 88 9.10 17.41 -5.14
C SER A 88 8.12 16.80 -6.16
N SER A 89 6.88 16.61 -5.68
CA SER A 89 5.58 16.68 -6.40
C SER A 89 4.79 15.37 -6.57
N LEU A 90 3.78 15.26 -5.68
CA LEU A 90 2.55 14.48 -5.73
C LEU A 90 2.63 12.94 -5.61
N MET A 91 2.35 12.47 -4.40
CA MET A 91 1.20 11.61 -4.16
C MET A 91 0.66 11.87 -2.74
N ILE A 92 -0.36 12.73 -2.65
CA ILE A 92 -1.16 12.86 -1.43
C ILE A 92 -2.28 11.83 -1.55
N ILE A 93 -2.19 10.71 -0.84
CA ILE A 93 -3.37 9.88 -0.55
C ILE A 93 -3.84 10.20 0.88
N ASN A 94 -4.03 11.49 1.18
CA ASN A 94 -4.87 11.95 2.30
C ASN A 94 -6.31 12.03 1.79
N ASN A 95 -7.08 10.96 2.01
CA ASN A 95 -8.54 10.96 2.25
C ASN A 95 -9.43 12.08 1.62
N LYS A 96 -9.18 12.47 0.37
CA LYS A 96 -10.14 13.12 -0.52
C LYS A 96 -9.85 12.67 -1.94
N PHE A 97 -10.74 11.87 -2.50
CA PHE A 97 -10.72 11.56 -3.93
C PHE A 97 -10.83 12.86 -4.71
N ASN A 98 -9.76 13.21 -5.44
CA ASN A 98 -9.84 14.15 -6.56
C ASN A 98 -9.18 13.47 -7.75
N TYR A 99 -10.00 12.81 -8.57
CA TYR A 99 -9.60 12.43 -9.92
C TYR A 99 -9.57 13.70 -10.77
N SER A 100 -8.38 14.16 -11.17
CA SER A 100 -8.28 15.12 -12.27
C SER A 100 -7.97 14.33 -13.53
N THR A 101 -9.01 14.00 -14.29
CA THR A 101 -8.87 13.62 -15.69
C THR A 101 -8.54 14.89 -16.47
N LYS A 102 -7.28 15.03 -16.94
CA LYS A 102 -7.00 15.92 -18.07
C LYS A 102 -7.33 15.16 -19.35
N VAL A 103 -8.52 15.42 -19.89
CA VAL A 103 -8.87 15.10 -21.28
C VAL A 103 -8.21 16.21 -22.12
N HIS A 104 -7.36 15.82 -23.08
CA HIS A 104 -7.08 16.67 -24.24
C HIS A 104 -8.07 16.28 -25.34
#